data_AF-A0A429ZRB3-F1
#
_entry.id   AF-A0A429ZRB3-F1
#
_cell.length_a   1.000
_cell.length_b   1.000
_cell.length_c   1.000
_cell.angle_alpha   90.00
_cell.angle_beta   90.00
_cell.angle_gamma   90.00
#
_symmetry.space_group_name_H-M   'P 1'
#
loop_
_entity.id
_entity.type
_entity.pdbx_description
1 polymer ?
#
loop_
_entity_poly.entity_id
_entity_poly.type
_entity_poly.pdbx_seq_one_letter_code
_entity_poly.pdbx_strand_id
1 'polypeptide(L)'
;MKKKITLLLVMIFFSTFLFSHTSSDRALRLTVLLNGFPKEAITSDIEYVFKHDENTKYYFLEPTPVSHQTGPTNAWKAKQVGIFYFASYYGA
;
A
#
# COMPACT_ATOMS: atom_id res chain seq x y z
N MET A 1 -22.94 -12.59 22.91
CA MET A 1 -22.72 -12.66 21.45
C MET A 1 -22.00 -11.43 20.91
N LYS A 2 -22.45 -10.20 21.19
CA LYS A 2 -21.79 -8.95 20.75
C LYS A 2 -20.28 -8.89 21.06
N LYS A 3 -19.88 -9.21 22.31
CA LYS A 3 -18.45 -9.23 22.71
C LYS A 3 -17.58 -10.21 21.89
N LYS A 4 -18.11 -11.39 21.55
CA LYS A 4 -17.39 -12.39 20.74
C LYS A 4 -17.22 -11.92 19.29
N ILE A 5 -18.26 -11.27 18.73
CA ILE A 5 -18.22 -10.68 17.40
C ILE A 5 -17.24 -9.51 17.36
N THR A 6 -17.27 -8.62 18.36
CA THR A 6 -16.31 -7.52 18.47
C THR A 6 -14.88 -8.04 18.55
N LEU A 7 -14.63 -9.06 19.38
CA LEU A 7 -13.31 -9.68 19.48
C LEU A 7 -12.84 -10.26 18.13
N LEU A 8 -13.74 -10.94 17.40
CA LEU A 8 -13.44 -11.48 16.08
C LEU A 8 -13.06 -10.38 15.09
N LEU A 9 -13.82 -9.27 15.05
CA LEU A 9 -13.52 -8.14 14.16
C LEU A 9 -12.18 -7.50 14.49
N VAL A 10 -11.85 -7.35 15.78
CA VAL A 10 -10.54 -6.83 16.21
C VAL A 10 -9.41 -7.76 15.75
N MET A 11 -9.57 -9.08 15.90
CA MET A 11 -8.56 -10.05 15.44
C MET A 11 -8.37 -10.03 13.93
N ILE A 12 -9.46 -9.92 13.16
CA ILE A 12 -9.41 -9.81 11.70
C ILE A 12 -8.69 -8.51 11.31
N PHE A 13 -9.06 -7.38 11.93
CA PHE A 13 -8.42 -6.09 11.66
C PHE A 13 -6.92 -6.14 11.95
N PHE A 14 -6.51 -6.66 13.11
CA PHE A 14 -5.10 -6.80 13.47
C PHE A 14 -4.36 -7.73 12.51
N SER A 15 -4.95 -8.86 12.14
CA SER A 15 -4.35 -9.82 11.21
C SER A 15 -4.12 -9.18 9.83
N THR A 16 -5.13 -8.48 9.30
CA THR A 16 -5.03 -7.78 8.02
C THR A 16 -3.99 -6.67 8.08
N PHE A 17 -3.97 -5.88 9.15
CA PHE A 17 -2.96 -4.83 9.36
C PHE A 17 -1.55 -5.42 9.33
N LEU A 18 -1.28 -6.47 10.11
CA LEU A 18 0.04 -7.11 10.15
C LEU A 18 0.41 -7.72 8.79
N PHE A 19 -0.52 -8.40 8.13
CA PHE A 19 -0.27 -8.99 6.82
C PHE A 19 0.07 -7.93 5.78
N SER A 20 -0.65 -6.81 5.75
CA SER A 20 -0.44 -5.74 4.78
C SER A 20 0.85 -4.96 5.02
N HIS A 21 1.22 -4.70 6.28
CA HIS A 21 2.35 -3.81 6.59
C HIS A 21 3.70 -4.52 6.76
N THR A 22 3.79 -5.84 6.63
CA THR A 22 5.07 -6.57 6.78
C THR A 22 5.95 -6.60 5.52
N SER A 23 5.44 -6.14 4.37
CA SER A 23 6.21 -6.00 3.13
C SER A 23 5.91 -4.66 2.48
N SER A 24 6.93 -4.04 1.88
CA SER A 24 6.79 -2.83 1.08
C SER A 24 5.74 -2.96 -0.01
N ASP A 25 5.68 -4.11 -0.69
CA ASP A 25 4.79 -4.36 -1.81
C ASP A 25 3.34 -4.50 -1.36
N ARG A 26 3.11 -5.21 -0.24
CA ARG A 26 1.76 -5.36 0.33
C ARG A 26 1.25 -4.03 0.90
N ALA A 27 2.12 -3.26 1.53
CA ALA A 27 1.78 -1.92 2.01
C ALA A 27 1.43 -1.00 0.83
N LEU A 28 2.18 -1.09 -0.28
CA LEU A 28 1.90 -0.35 -1.50
C LEU A 28 0.54 -0.73 -2.08
N ARG A 29 0.25 -2.02 -2.28
CA ARG A 29 -1.04 -2.48 -2.81
C ARG A 29 -2.20 -2.05 -1.93
N LEU A 30 -2.07 -2.13 -0.60
CA LEU A 30 -3.09 -1.63 0.32
C LEU A 30 -3.30 -0.12 0.16
N THR A 31 -2.23 0.67 0.10
CA THR A 31 -2.34 2.12 -0.10
C THR A 31 -3.02 2.45 -1.42
N VAL A 32 -2.64 1.80 -2.52
CA VAL A 32 -3.23 2.00 -3.85
C VAL A 32 -4.72 1.67 -3.85
N LEU A 33 -5.10 0.56 -3.19
CA LEU A 33 -6.48 0.17 -2.98
C LEU A 33 -7.25 1.26 -2.21
N LEU A 34 -6.70 1.75 -1.10
CA LEU A 34 -7.31 2.79 -0.27
C LEU A 34 -7.37 4.16 -0.96
N ASN A 35 -6.54 4.39 -1.98
CA ASN A 35 -6.59 5.59 -2.83
C ASN A 35 -7.60 5.47 -3.99
N GLY A 36 -8.38 4.39 -4.05
CA GLY A 36 -9.46 4.25 -5.02
C GLY A 36 -9.07 3.55 -6.32
N PHE A 37 -7.94 2.84 -6.35
CA PHE A 37 -7.44 2.11 -7.52
C PHE A 37 -7.43 0.59 -7.28
N PRO A 38 -8.61 -0.05 -7.05
CA PRO A 38 -8.68 -1.45 -6.66
C PRO A 38 -8.17 -2.41 -7.76
N LYS A 39 -8.35 -2.06 -9.03
CA LYS A 39 -7.90 -2.87 -10.16
C LYS A 39 -6.37 -2.90 -10.18
N GLU A 40 -5.74 -1.73 -10.17
CA GLU A 40 -4.30 -1.57 -10.23
C GLU A 40 -3.65 -2.17 -8.99
N ALA A 41 -4.21 -1.96 -7.79
CA ALA A 41 -3.73 -2.59 -6.56
C ALA A 41 -3.59 -4.12 -6.65
N ILE A 42 -4.39 -4.78 -7.48
CA ILE A 42 -4.39 -6.24 -7.67
C ILE A 42 -3.53 -6.63 -8.88
N THR A 43 -3.68 -5.93 -10.00
CA THR A 43 -3.18 -6.39 -11.30
C THR A 43 -1.91 -5.70 -11.76
N SER A 44 -1.52 -4.57 -11.19
CA SER A 44 -0.34 -3.86 -11.66
C SER A 44 0.93 -4.58 -11.23
N ASP A 45 1.90 -4.56 -12.13
CA ASP A 45 3.27 -4.89 -11.83
C ASP A 45 3.89 -3.76 -10.99
N ILE A 46 4.72 -4.14 -10.02
CA ILE A 46 5.39 -3.20 -9.14
C ILE A 46 6.83 -3.08 -9.64
N GLU A 47 7.12 -1.97 -10.33
CA GLU A 47 8.47 -1.69 -10.81
C GLU A 47 9.24 -0.92 -9.74
N TYR A 48 10.36 -1.48 -9.28
CA TYR A 48 11.24 -0.82 -8.35
C TYR A 48 12.12 0.21 -9.08
N VAL A 49 12.10 1.44 -8.60
CA VAL A 49 12.81 2.56 -9.25
C VAL A 49 14.19 2.77 -8.64
N PHE A 50 14.23 3.07 -7.34
CA PHE A 50 15.48 3.27 -6.58
C PHE A 50 15.19 3.30 -5.06
N LYS A 51 16.27 3.17 -4.28
CA LYS A 51 16.29 3.39 -2.83
C LYS A 51 16.88 4.78 -2.60
N HIS A 52 16.18 5.63 -1.86
CA HIS A 52 16.73 6.93 -1.46
C HIS A 52 17.56 6.81 -0.18
N ASP A 53 17.13 5.95 0.73
CA ASP A 53 17.85 5.59 1.96
C ASP A 53 17.57 4.11 2.31
N GLU A 54 18.14 3.60 3.40
CA GLU A 54 17.97 2.20 3.82
C GLU A 54 16.51 1.82 4.09
N ASN A 55 15.66 2.81 4.44
CA ASN A 55 14.29 2.62 4.89
C ASN A 55 13.24 3.02 3.85
N THR A 56 13.62 3.66 2.74
CA THR A 56 12.70 4.26 1.78
C THR A 56 12.92 3.70 0.38
N LYS A 57 11.87 3.09 -0.18
CA LYS A 57 11.85 2.53 -1.53
C LYS A 57 10.83 3.27 -2.39
N TYR A 58 11.17 3.47 -3.66
CA TYR A 58 10.29 4.11 -4.65
C TYR A 58 9.84 3.11 -5.69
N TYR A 59 8.58 3.24 -6.11
CA TYR A 59 7.89 2.31 -7.00
C TYR A 59 7.09 3.03 -8.07
N PHE A 60 7.06 2.43 -9.25
CA PHE A 60 6.07 2.67 -10.29
C PHE A 60 5.12 1.47 -10.39
N LEU A 61 3.90 1.73 -10.85
CA LEU A 61 2.93 0.68 -11.13
C LEU A 61 2.63 0.69 -12.62
N GLU A 62 2.62 -0.49 -13.23
CA GLU A 62 2.24 -0.68 -14.63
C GLU A 62 1.08 -1.69 -14.72
N PRO A 63 -0.11 -1.31 -15.21
CA PRO A 63 -0.49 0.01 -15.68
C PRO A 63 -0.56 1.04 -14.53
N THR A 64 -0.18 2.28 -14.84
CA THR A 64 -0.23 3.40 -13.90
C THR A 64 -1.68 3.71 -13.50
N PRO A 65 -1.97 3.85 -12.19
CA PRO A 65 -3.27 4.34 -11.75
C PRO A 65 -3.52 5.75 -12.27
N VAL A 66 -4.69 5.98 -12.86
CA VAL A 66 -5.08 7.29 -13.41
C VAL A 66 -6.31 7.79 -12.68
N SER A 67 -6.15 8.90 -11.94
CA SER A 67 -7.28 9.61 -11.36
C SER A 67 -7.85 10.59 -12.39
N HIS A 68 -9.17 10.63 -12.51
CA HIS A 68 -9.86 11.67 -13.29
C HIS A 68 -9.61 13.09 -12.76
N GLN A 69 -9.23 13.25 -11.48
CA GLN A 69 -9.07 14.55 -10.83
C GLN A 69 -7.62 15.07 -10.86
N THR A 70 -6.64 14.17 -10.80
CA THR A 70 -5.22 14.51 -10.60
C THR A 70 -4.29 13.99 -11.69
N GLY A 71 -4.80 13.23 -12.66
CA GLY A 71 -4.00 12.63 -13.73
C GLY A 71 -3.30 11.34 -13.29
N PRO A 72 -2.24 10.93 -14.00
CA PRO A 72 -1.50 9.70 -13.68
C PRO A 72 -0.77 9.82 -12.33
N THR A 73 -0.99 8.86 -11.44
CA THR A 73 -0.33 8.72 -10.15
C THR A 73 0.71 7.60 -10.22
N ASN A 74 1.81 7.90 -10.89
CA ASN A 74 2.87 6.95 -11.22
C ASN A 74 3.80 6.66 -10.03
N ALA A 75 4.27 7.66 -9.28
CA ALA A 75 5.29 7.43 -8.26
C ALA A 75 4.73 7.21 -6.84
N TRP A 76 5.13 6.09 -6.24
CA TRP A 76 4.79 5.73 -4.87
C TRP A 76 6.05 5.54 -4.03
N LYS A 77 6.00 5.93 -2.77
CA LYS A 77 7.07 5.69 -1.78
C LYS A 77 6.58 4.72 -0.71
N ALA A 78 7.39 3.72 -0.38
CA ALA A 78 7.20 2.89 0.81
C ALA A 78 8.31 3.17 1.81
N LYS A 79 7.93 3.58 3.01
CA LYS A 79 8.85 3.88 4.12
C LYS A 79 8.72 2.82 5.22
N GLN A 80 9.85 2.30 5.66
CA GLN A 80 9.94 1.40 6.81
C GLN A 80 9.93 2.20 8.12
N VAL A 81 9.09 1.80 9.06
CA VAL A 81 8.98 2.32 10.43
C VAL A 81 8.95 1.13 11.38
N GLY A 82 10.07 0.88 12.06
CA GLY A 82 10.27 -0.35 12.83
C GLY A 82 10.24 -1.59 11.93
N ILE A 83 9.31 -2.50 12.22
CA ILE A 83 9.09 -3.72 11.42
C ILE A 83 8.03 -3.56 10.32
N PHE A 84 7.39 -2.39 10.24
CA PHE A 84 6.27 -2.14 9.34
C PHE A 84 6.65 -1.23 8.18
N TYR A 85 5.97 -1.40 7.05
CA TYR A 85 6.10 -0.57 5.87
C TYR A 85 4.81 0.23 5.66
N PHE A 86 4.95 1.52 5.35
CA PHE A 86 3.85 2.41 5.02
C PHE A 86 4.09 3.02 3.66
N ALA A 87 3.12 2.85 2.75
CA ALA A 87 3.19 3.43 1.43
C ALA A 87 2.36 4.71 1.34
N SER A 88 2.84 5.65 0.54
CA SER A 88 2.15 6.91 0.24
C SER A 88 2.49 7.36 -1.17
N TYR A 89 1.63 8.19 -1.73
CA TYR A 89 1.92 8.83 -3.01
C TYR A 89 3.14 9.75 -2.87
N TYR A 90 4.07 9.69 -3.83
CA TYR A 90 5.28 10.52 -3.81
C TYR A 90 5.16 11.76 -4.70
N GLY A 91 4.48 11.66 -5.83
CA GLY A 91 4.30 12.79 -6.76
C GLY A 91 4.59 12.42 -8.21
N ALA A 92 3.93 13.14 -9.12
CA ALA A 92 4.21 13.15 -10.56
C ALA A 92 5.42 14.04 -10.85
#